data_AF-A0A117LQN2-F1
#
_entry.id   AF-A0A117LQN2-F1
#
_cell.length_a   1.000
_cell.length_b   1.000
_cell.length_c   1.000
_cell.angle_alpha   90.00
_cell.angle_beta   90.00
_cell.angle_gamma   90.00
#
_symmetry.space_group_name_H-M   'P 1'
#
loop_
_entity.id
_entity.type
_entity.pdbx_description
1 polymer ?
#
loop_
_entity_poly.entity_id
_entity_poly.type
_entity_poly.pdbx_seq_one_letter_code
_entity_poly.pdbx_strand_id
1 'polypeptide(L)' 'MPTCSDCALYTKKAETEGECSINGLVPADRDAGRCLSRTFRPRG' A
#
# COMPACT_ATOMS: atom_id res chain seq x y z
N MET A 1 -6.76 -0.65 11.05
CA MET A 1 -7.16 -1.00 9.66
C MET A 1 -5.89 -1.29 8.87
N PRO A 2 -5.90 -2.21 7.90
CA PRO A 2 -4.73 -2.47 7.08
C PRO A 2 -4.33 -1.21 6.30
N THR A 3 -3.04 -1.01 6.11
CA THR A 3 -2.47 0.12 5.36
C THR A 3 -1.76 -0.35 4.09
N CYS A 4 -1.25 0.58 3.29
CA CYS A 4 -0.44 0.24 2.13
C CYS A 4 0.80 -0.62 2.49
N SER A 5 1.44 -0.42 3.65
CA SER A 5 2.54 -1.27 4.09
C SER A 5 2.16 -2.74 4.29
N ASP A 6 0.90 -2.99 4.64
CA ASP A 6 0.36 -4.35 4.81
C ASP A 6 0.01 -5.02 3.48
N CYS A 7 0.20 -4.33 2.34
CA CYS A 7 -0.11 -4.84 1.01
C CYS A 7 1.10 -5.55 0.38
N ALA A 8 0.89 -6.71 -0.24
CA ALA A 8 1.89 -7.43 -1.02
C ALA A 8 2.34 -6.65 -2.27
N LEU A 9 1.51 -5.73 -2.78
CA LEU A 9 1.82 -4.89 -3.95
C LEU A 9 2.61 -3.61 -3.59
N TYR A 10 2.89 -3.40 -2.31
CA TYR A 10 3.64 -2.25 -1.84
C TYR A 10 5.13 -2.57 -1.71
N THR A 11 5.99 -1.70 -2.21
CA THR A 11 7.45 -1.81 -2.06
C THR A 11 7.94 -0.59 -1.31
N LYS A 12 8.49 -0.78 -0.11
CA LYS A 12 9.04 0.32 0.69
C LYS A 12 10.21 0.97 -0.08
N LYS A 13 10.21 2.31 -0.17
CA LYS A 13 11.28 3.08 -0.81
C LYS A 13 11.98 4.00 0.19
N ALA A 14 11.20 4.60 1.10
CA ALA A 14 11.72 5.41 2.20
C ALA A 14 11.00 5.05 3.51
N GLU A 15 11.26 5.81 4.57
CA GLU A 15 10.75 5.50 5.91
C GLU A 15 9.22 5.54 5.98
N THR A 16 8.60 6.54 5.34
CA THR A 16 7.15 6.81 5.38
C THR A 16 6.43 6.59 4.06
N GLU A 17 7.16 6.30 2.98
CA GLU A 17 6.61 6.16 1.63
C GLU A 17 7.19 4.97 0.87
N GLY A 18 6.43 4.54 -0.13
CA GLY A 18 6.83 3.46 -1.00
C GLY A 18 5.99 3.45 -2.25
N GLU A 19 6.23 2.44 -3.08
CA GLU A 19 5.61 2.32 -4.39
C GLU A 19 4.58 1.20 -4.35
N CYS A 20 3.32 1.54 -4.60
CA CYS A 20 2.27 0.59 -4.93
C CYS A 20 2.32 0.31 -6.43
N SER A 21 2.39 -0.96 -6.85
CA SER A 21 2.45 -1.32 -8.27
C SER A 21 1.27 -0.85 -9.12
N ILE A 22 0.16 -0.40 -8.50
CA ILE A 22 -1.05 0.08 -9.18
C ILE A 22 -1.15 1.61 -9.13
N ASN A 23 -0.85 2.22 -7.98
CA ASN A 23 -1.09 3.65 -7.74
C ASN A 23 0.20 4.49 -7.75
N GLY A 24 1.36 3.87 -7.95
CA GLY A 24 2.66 4.54 -7.86
C GLY A 24 3.04 4.87 -6.41
N LEU A 25 3.71 6.00 -6.21
CA LEU A 25 4.15 6.46 -4.88
C LEU A 25 2.96 6.73 -3.94
N VAL A 26 2.96 6.04 -2.80
CA VAL A 26 1.94 6.16 -1.75
C VAL A 26 2.57 6.13 -0.35
N PRO A 27 1.98 6.83 0.64
CA PRO A 27 2.37 6.72 2.03
C PRO A 27 2.17 5.29 2.57
N ALA A 28 3.07 4.85 3.45
CA ALA A 28 3.00 3.52 4.06
C ALA A 28 1.74 3.33 4.93
N ASP A 29 1.33 4.40 5.61
CA ASP A 29 0.20 4.46 6.56
C ASP A 29 -1.15 4.74 5.88
N ARG A 30 -1.16 4.94 4.55
CA ARG A 30 -2.40 5.17 3.81
C ARG A 30 -3.34 3.98 3.97
N ASP A 31 -4.54 4.28 4.43
CA ASP A 31 -5.61 3.29 4.66
C ASP A 31 -5.89 2.48 3.38
N ALA A 32 -5.76 1.15 3.48
CA ALA A 32 -6.04 0.22 2.41
C ALA A 32 -7.53 0.18 2.01
N GLY A 33 -8.43 0.63 2.89
CA GLY A 33 -9.84 0.86 2.56
C GLY A 33 -10.04 1.91 1.46
N ARG A 34 -9.02 2.74 1.18
CA ARG A 34 -9.00 3.71 0.08
C ARG A 34 -8.39 3.18 -1.21
N CYS A 35 -7.97 1.91 -1.26
CA CYS A 35 -7.51 1.30 -2.51
C CYS A 35 -8.68 1.14 -3.49
N LEU A 36 -8.53 1.71 -4.68
CA LEU A 36 -9.50 1.56 -5.77
C LEU A 36 -9.71 0.06 -6.07
N SER A 37 -10.97 -0.37 -6.07
CA SER A 37 -11.43 -1.68 -6.56
C SER A 37 -10.90 -2.93 -5.83
N ARG A 38 -10.80 -2.92 -4.49
CA ARG A 38 -10.40 -4.11 -3.68
C ARG A 38 -9.09 -4.77 -4.13
N THR A 39 -8.18 -3.97 -4.69
CA THR A 39 -6.88 -4.42 -5.18
C THR A 39 -5.88 -4.68 -4.05
N PHE A 40 -6.23 -4.34 -2.81
CA PHE A 40 -5.44 -4.67 -1.63
C PHE A 40 -5.23 -6.18 -1.52
N ARG A 41 -3.97 -6.58 -1.45
CA ARG A 41 -3.54 -7.97 -1.29
C ARG A 41 -2.82 -8.03 0.06
N PRO A 42 -3.41 -8.61 1.11
CA PRO A 42 -2.72 -8.69 2.40
C PRO A 42 -1.40 -9.44 2.23
N ARG A 43 -0.34 -8.88 2.81
CA ARG A 43 0.93 -9.57 3.00
C ARG A 43 0.71 -10.58 4.14
N GLY A 44 0.93 -11.86 3.85
CA GLY A 44 0.68 -12.97 4.78
C GLY A 44 1.55 -12.91 6.03
#